data_AF-A0A096HRP7-F1
#
_entry.id   AF-A0A096HRP7-F1
#
_cell.length_a   1.000
_cell.length_b   1.000
_cell.length_c   1.000
_cell.angle_alpha   90.00
_cell.angle_beta   90.00
_cell.angle_gamma   90.00
#
_symmetry.space_group_name_H-M   'P 1'
#
loop_
_entity.id
_entity.type
_entity.pdbx_description
1 polymer ?
#
loop_
_entity_poly.entity_id
_entity_poly.type
_entity_poly.pdbx_seq_one_letter_code
_entity_poly.pdbx_strand_id
1 'polypeptide(L)'
;EEAIARAIKYNAAQRLRGMEEAVAQGTANVAKFDMLPKLVASAGYRYRDKDLISRSTDSVTGAPSLAHPYISSDRESTLTSLSFSWSLLDFGQSYYAARQHADRAQIAAERRRKAIHTLIQDVRIAYWRVAAAQALESSLQTAGQDADKALEDSRKV
;
A
#
# COMPACT_ATOMS: atom_id res chain seq x y z
N GLU A 1 -31.47 -4.39 -14.03
CA GLU A 1 -29.99 -4.31 -14.10
C GLU A 1 -29.41 -3.01 -13.52
N GLU A 2 -30.07 -1.88 -13.69
CA GLU A 2 -29.58 -0.56 -13.21
C GLU A 2 -29.26 -0.51 -11.70
N ALA A 3 -30.04 -1.19 -10.85
CA ALA A 3 -29.81 -1.25 -9.41
C ALA A 3 -28.45 -1.87 -9.04
N ILE A 4 -28.01 -2.89 -9.79
CA ILE A 4 -26.71 -3.55 -9.59
C ILE A 4 -25.58 -2.61 -10.04
N ALA A 5 -25.73 -1.95 -11.18
CA ALA A 5 -24.75 -1.00 -11.68
C ALA A 5 -24.56 0.19 -10.72
N ARG A 6 -25.66 0.73 -10.17
CA ARG A 6 -25.61 1.78 -9.14
C ARG A 6 -24.96 1.28 -7.84
N ALA A 7 -25.30 0.08 -7.40
CA ALA A 7 -24.68 -0.51 -6.21
C ALA A 7 -23.16 -0.66 -6.40
N ILE A 8 -22.70 -1.17 -7.53
CA ILE A 8 -21.27 -1.29 -7.82
C ILE A 8 -20.59 0.09 -7.88
N LYS A 9 -21.25 1.09 -8.47
CA LYS A 9 -20.68 2.44 -8.64
C LYS A 9 -20.53 3.20 -7.32
N TYR A 10 -21.49 3.06 -6.41
CA TYR A 10 -21.55 3.88 -5.18
C TYR A 10 -21.15 3.14 -3.91
N ASN A 11 -20.81 1.84 -3.98
CA ASN A 11 -20.40 1.09 -2.81
C ASN A 11 -18.96 1.44 -2.37
N ALA A 12 -18.84 2.08 -1.19
CA ALA A 12 -17.56 2.48 -0.60
C ALA A 12 -16.66 1.27 -0.25
N ALA A 13 -17.25 0.15 0.21
CA ALA A 13 -16.49 -1.05 0.53
C ALA A 13 -15.86 -1.67 -0.73
N GLN A 14 -16.56 -1.63 -1.87
CA GLN A 14 -16.02 -2.09 -3.14
C GLN A 14 -14.84 -1.23 -3.61
N ARG A 15 -14.94 0.10 -3.47
CA ARG A 15 -13.84 1.01 -3.78
C ARG A 15 -12.63 0.75 -2.88
N LEU A 16 -12.85 0.51 -1.59
CA LEU A 16 -11.80 0.15 -0.64
C LEU A 16 -11.08 -1.14 -1.06
N ARG A 17 -11.82 -2.20 -1.44
CA ARG A 17 -11.22 -3.44 -1.93
C ARG A 17 -10.38 -3.23 -3.20
N GLY A 18 -10.82 -2.37 -4.11
CA GLY A 18 -10.03 -2.00 -5.29
C GLY A 18 -8.72 -1.29 -4.94
N MET A 19 -8.72 -0.43 -3.92
CA MET A 19 -7.50 0.21 -3.42
C MET A 19 -6.56 -0.78 -2.73
N GLU A 20 -7.10 -1.70 -1.91
CA GLU A 20 -6.32 -2.77 -1.27
C GLU A 20 -5.60 -3.66 -2.31
N GLU A 21 -6.30 -4.02 -3.39
CA GLU A 21 -5.71 -4.78 -4.51
C GLU A 21 -4.59 -3.99 -5.18
N ALA A 22 -4.81 -2.71 -5.49
CA ALA A 22 -3.80 -1.85 -6.11
C ALA A 22 -2.54 -1.70 -5.23
N VAL A 23 -2.71 -1.55 -3.92
CA VAL A 23 -1.60 -1.53 -2.96
C VAL A 23 -0.87 -2.87 -2.95
N ALA A 24 -1.58 -3.99 -2.86
CA ALA A 24 -0.96 -5.32 -2.86
C ALA A 24 -0.14 -5.55 -4.14
N GLN A 25 -0.68 -5.17 -5.30
CA GLN A 25 0.01 -5.30 -6.58
C GLN A 25 1.23 -4.37 -6.68
N GLY A 26 1.14 -3.15 -6.15
CA GLY A 26 2.28 -2.24 -6.02
C GLY A 26 3.40 -2.85 -5.18
N THR A 27 3.08 -3.40 -4.01
CA THR A 27 4.09 -4.04 -3.14
C THR A 27 4.74 -5.26 -3.78
N ALA A 28 3.98 -6.06 -4.54
CA ALA A 28 4.51 -7.19 -5.28
C ALA A 28 5.49 -6.78 -6.38
N ASN A 29 5.26 -5.64 -7.02
CA ASN A 29 6.19 -5.10 -8.02
C ASN A 29 7.45 -4.54 -7.35
N VAL A 30 7.32 -3.80 -6.24
CA VAL A 30 8.47 -3.28 -5.47
C VAL A 30 9.37 -4.42 -4.99
N ALA A 31 8.78 -5.50 -4.46
CA ALA A 31 9.53 -6.65 -3.98
C ALA A 31 10.40 -7.32 -5.06
N LYS A 32 10.05 -7.20 -6.36
CA LYS A 32 10.90 -7.69 -7.45
C LYS A 32 12.16 -6.85 -7.64
N PHE A 33 12.07 -5.54 -7.39
CA PHE A 33 13.22 -4.63 -7.52
C PHE A 33 14.21 -4.78 -6.36
N ASP A 34 13.75 -5.20 -5.18
CA ASP A 34 14.63 -5.49 -4.04
C ASP A 34 15.63 -6.63 -4.29
N MET A 35 15.34 -7.48 -5.28
CA MET A 35 16.20 -8.60 -5.68
C MET A 35 17.34 -8.17 -6.62
N LEU A 36 17.27 -6.95 -7.17
CA LEU A 36 18.25 -6.43 -8.11
C LEU A 36 19.47 -5.84 -7.38
N PRO A 37 20.65 -5.86 -8.02
CA PRO A 37 21.81 -5.18 -7.48
C PRO A 37 21.57 -3.67 -7.38
N LYS A 38 22.10 -3.07 -6.31
CA LYS A 38 22.01 -1.63 -6.07
C LYS A 38 23.27 -0.94 -6.61
N LEU A 39 23.07 0.09 -7.42
CA LEU A 39 24.11 0.98 -7.90
C LEU A 39 23.90 2.36 -7.27
N VAL A 40 24.90 2.84 -6.54
CA VAL A 40 24.87 4.14 -5.88
C VAL A 40 26.03 4.96 -6.42
N ALA A 41 25.73 6.11 -7.01
CA ALA A 41 26.71 7.12 -7.40
C ALA A 41 26.62 8.29 -6.43
N SER A 42 27.75 8.72 -5.90
CA SER A 42 27.83 9.89 -5.02
C SER A 42 28.99 10.77 -5.44
N ALA A 43 28.75 12.08 -5.41
CA ALA A 43 29.75 13.10 -5.61
C ALA A 43 29.65 14.08 -4.44
N GLY A 44 30.80 14.48 -3.89
CA GLY A 44 30.88 15.35 -2.74
C GLY A 44 32.07 16.29 -2.89
N TYR A 45 31.91 17.48 -2.35
CA TYR A 45 32.96 18.48 -2.30
C TYR A 45 33.27 18.78 -0.83
N ARG A 46 34.54 18.73 -0.47
CA ARG A 46 34.98 19.04 0.89
C ARG A 46 36.03 20.13 0.84
N TYR A 47 35.72 21.25 1.49
CA TYR A 47 36.67 22.31 1.77
C TYR A 47 37.02 22.30 3.26
N ARG A 48 38.29 22.52 3.57
CA ARG A 48 38.79 22.66 4.95
C ARG A 48 39.41 24.04 5.12
N ASP A 49 38.96 24.72 6.17
CA ASP A 49 39.45 26.04 6.53
C ASP A 49 40.89 26.02 7.09
N LYS A 50 41.36 24.89 7.62
CA LYS A 50 42.72 24.75 8.18
C LYS A 50 43.55 23.71 7.43
N ASP A 51 44.82 24.03 7.19
CA ASP A 51 45.79 23.11 6.59
C ASP A 51 46.08 21.93 7.54
N LEU A 52 46.26 20.74 6.98
CA LEU A 52 46.71 19.58 7.74
C LEU A 52 48.21 19.71 7.99
N ILE A 53 48.56 20.28 9.14
CA ILE A 53 49.94 20.50 9.55
C ILE A 53 50.44 19.25 10.29
N SER A 54 51.45 18.58 9.74
CA SER A 54 52.16 17.50 10.43
C SER A 54 53.52 17.99 10.93
N ARG A 55 53.92 17.56 12.14
CA ARG A 55 55.27 17.73 12.66
C ARG A 55 55.94 16.37 12.70
N SER A 56 57.05 16.24 12.00
CA SER A 56 57.86 15.02 12.01
C SER A 56 58.64 14.92 13.32
N THR A 57 58.80 13.71 13.86
CA THR A 57 59.72 13.40 14.96
C THR A 57 61.04 12.92 14.38
N ASP A 58 62.15 13.38 14.95
CA ASP A 58 63.49 12.93 14.56
C ASP A 58 63.66 11.45 14.91
N SER A 59 64.10 10.65 13.94
CA SER A 59 64.24 9.20 14.09
C SER A 59 65.40 8.78 15.00
N VAL A 60 66.38 9.66 15.23
CA VAL A 60 67.58 9.35 16.02
C VAL A 60 67.42 9.84 17.46
N THR A 61 66.83 11.02 17.66
CA THR A 61 66.71 11.66 18.98
C THR A 61 65.32 11.52 19.61
N GLY A 62 64.30 11.14 18.84
CA GLY A 62 62.91 11.02 19.31
C GLY A 62 62.24 12.36 19.65
N ALA A 63 62.96 13.48 19.52
CA ALA A 63 62.45 14.82 19.78
C ALA A 63 61.65 15.35 18.58
N PRO A 64 60.71 16.30 18.80
CA PRO A 64 60.02 16.98 17.71
C PRO A 64 61.04 17.68 16.79
N SER A 65 60.92 17.50 15.48
CA SER A 65 61.80 18.17 14.51
C SER A 65 61.71 19.70 14.64
N LEU A 66 62.86 20.36 14.62
CA LEU A 66 62.97 21.83 14.63
C LEU A 66 62.63 22.47 13.26
N ALA A 67 62.42 21.66 12.22
CA ALA A 67 62.05 22.13 10.89
C ALA A 67 60.63 22.72 10.87
N HIS A 68 60.36 23.55 9.86
CA HIS A 68 59.02 24.08 9.62
C HIS A 68 58.00 22.92 9.47
N PRO A 69 56.81 23.02 10.09
CA PRO A 69 55.78 22.01 9.94
C PRO A 69 55.37 21.83 8.48
N TYR A 70 55.16 20.60 8.06
CA TYR A 70 54.84 20.29 6.66
C TYR A 70 53.32 20.31 6.47
N ILE A 71 52.87 20.91 5.36
CA ILE A 71 51.49 20.81 4.91
C ILE A 71 51.41 19.55 4.04
N SER A 72 50.67 18.55 4.49
CA SER A 72 50.67 17.22 3.85
C SER A 72 49.41 16.92 3.02
N SER A 73 48.44 17.85 2.97
CA SER A 73 47.16 17.58 2.31
C SER A 73 46.48 18.86 1.81
N ASP A 74 45.91 18.79 0.61
CA ASP A 74 45.15 19.89 0.01
C ASP A 74 43.86 20.25 0.78
N ARG A 75 43.53 21.54 0.79
CA ARG A 75 42.35 22.10 1.47
C ARG A 75 41.02 21.76 0.79
N GLU A 76 41.08 21.55 -0.52
CA GLU A 76 39.95 21.25 -1.38
C GLU A 76 40.07 19.80 -1.88
N SER A 77 39.00 19.03 -1.71
CA SER A 77 38.95 17.65 -2.19
C SER A 77 37.58 17.37 -2.77
N THR A 78 37.58 17.00 -4.05
CA THR A 78 36.40 16.47 -4.73
C THR A 78 36.42 14.95 -4.59
N LEU A 79 35.35 14.38 -4.07
CA LEU A 79 35.16 12.95 -3.91
C LEU A 79 34.06 12.49 -4.86
N THR A 80 34.40 11.60 -5.78
CA THR A 80 33.43 10.91 -6.64
C THR A 80 33.54 9.43 -6.36
N SER A 81 32.45 8.80 -5.95
CA SER A 81 32.39 7.36 -5.69
C SER A 81 31.22 6.70 -6.40
N LEU A 82 31.49 5.52 -6.94
CA LEU A 82 30.51 4.62 -7.51
C LEU A 82 30.56 3.32 -6.72
N SER A 83 29.43 2.89 -6.15
CA SER A 83 29.34 1.69 -5.33
C SER A 83 28.29 0.74 -5.91
N PHE A 84 28.71 -0.50 -6.16
CA PHE A 84 27.85 -1.58 -6.61
C PHE A 84 27.77 -2.63 -5.51
N SER A 85 26.56 -3.01 -5.11
CA SER A 85 26.34 -4.03 -4.08
C SER A 85 25.25 -5.02 -4.50
N TRP A 86 25.58 -6.32 -4.45
CA TRP A 86 24.62 -7.40 -4.67
C TRP A 86 24.82 -8.49 -3.61
N SER A 87 23.78 -8.77 -2.84
CA SER A 87 23.79 -9.78 -1.77
C SER A 87 23.03 -11.01 -2.25
N LEU A 88 23.76 -12.12 -2.48
CA LEU A 88 23.17 -13.36 -2.96
C LEU A 88 22.35 -14.09 -1.88
N LEU A 89 22.71 -13.91 -0.61
CA LEU A 89 21.92 -14.41 0.53
C LEU A 89 20.59 -13.64 0.65
N ASP A 90 20.64 -12.31 0.57
CA ASP A 90 19.42 -11.49 0.56
C ASP A 90 18.58 -11.74 -0.69
N PHE A 91 19.21 -12.07 -1.83
CA PHE A 91 18.50 -12.49 -3.03
C PHE A 91 17.62 -13.73 -2.77
N GLY A 92 18.15 -14.74 -2.07
CA GLY A 92 17.38 -15.93 -1.73
C GLY A 92 16.15 -15.61 -0.87
N GLN A 93 16.32 -14.81 0.19
CA GLN A 93 15.22 -14.39 1.05
C GLN A 93 14.20 -13.49 0.30
N SER A 94 14.68 -12.52 -0.47
CA SER A 94 13.84 -11.60 -1.25
C SER A 94 13.08 -12.29 -2.37
N TYR A 95 13.62 -13.35 -2.98
CA TYR A 95 12.90 -14.18 -3.96
C TYR A 95 11.61 -14.78 -3.36
N TYR A 96 11.72 -15.40 -2.19
CA TYR A 96 10.55 -15.98 -1.52
C TYR A 96 9.58 -14.89 -1.05
N ALA A 97 10.09 -13.77 -0.54
CA ALA A 97 9.25 -12.63 -0.18
C ALA A 97 8.49 -12.10 -1.40
N ALA A 98 9.16 -11.88 -2.53
CA ALA A 98 8.54 -11.43 -3.78
C ALA A 98 7.46 -12.41 -4.27
N ARG A 99 7.70 -13.72 -4.17
CA ARG A 99 6.70 -14.76 -4.45
C ARG A 99 5.48 -14.61 -3.54
N GLN A 100 5.69 -14.49 -2.23
CA GLN A 100 4.60 -14.28 -1.26
C GLN A 100 3.81 -13.00 -1.53
N HIS A 101 4.47 -11.90 -1.91
CA HIS A 101 3.79 -10.66 -2.27
C HIS A 101 2.96 -10.80 -3.55
N ALA A 102 3.45 -11.53 -4.55
CA ALA A 102 2.68 -11.86 -5.75
C ALA A 102 1.43 -12.69 -5.42
N ASP A 103 1.58 -13.71 -4.57
CA ASP A 103 0.45 -14.54 -4.12
C ASP A 103 -0.57 -13.70 -3.33
N ARG A 104 -0.12 -12.79 -2.45
CA ARG A 104 -1.00 -11.85 -1.74
C ARG A 104 -1.76 -10.93 -2.70
N ALA A 105 -1.13 -10.47 -3.78
CA ALA A 105 -1.80 -9.66 -4.79
C ALA A 105 -2.91 -10.45 -5.50
N GLN A 106 -2.67 -11.71 -5.85
CA GLN A 106 -3.70 -12.59 -6.41
C GLN A 106 -4.85 -12.84 -5.43
N ILE A 107 -4.53 -13.09 -4.15
CA ILE A 107 -5.53 -13.25 -3.09
C ILE A 107 -6.39 -11.98 -2.95
N ALA A 108 -5.79 -10.80 -3.03
CA ALA A 108 -6.52 -9.53 -2.97
C ALA A 108 -7.50 -9.37 -4.14
N ALA A 109 -7.07 -9.72 -5.36
CA ALA A 109 -7.93 -9.71 -6.55
C ALA A 109 -9.12 -10.67 -6.39
N GLU A 110 -8.91 -11.88 -5.88
CA GLU A 110 -9.99 -12.84 -5.64
C GLU A 110 -10.93 -12.41 -4.51
N ARG A 111 -10.41 -11.78 -3.46
CA ARG A 111 -11.25 -11.17 -2.40
C ARG A 111 -12.14 -10.08 -2.97
N ARG A 112 -11.63 -9.24 -3.87
CA ARG A 112 -12.44 -8.24 -4.57
C ARG A 112 -13.51 -8.90 -5.44
N ARG A 113 -13.18 -9.94 -6.22
CA ARG A 113 -14.18 -10.69 -6.99
C ARG A 113 -15.27 -11.23 -6.10
N LYS A 114 -14.93 -11.90 -5.00
CA LYS A 114 -15.90 -12.43 -4.03
C LYS A 114 -16.82 -11.33 -3.48
N ALA A 115 -16.26 -10.19 -3.09
CA ALA A 115 -17.03 -9.06 -2.58
C ALA A 115 -18.06 -8.53 -3.60
N ILE A 116 -17.67 -8.43 -4.89
CA ILE A 116 -18.60 -8.05 -5.97
C ILE A 116 -19.75 -9.06 -6.08
N HIS A 117 -19.45 -10.36 -6.08
CA HIS A 117 -20.48 -11.40 -6.22
C HIS A 117 -21.47 -11.35 -5.05
N THR A 118 -20.99 -11.18 -3.82
CA THR A 118 -21.85 -11.01 -2.64
C THR A 118 -22.71 -9.75 -2.77
N LEU A 119 -22.13 -8.62 -3.17
CA LEU A 119 -22.88 -7.38 -3.37
C LEU A 119 -24.01 -7.54 -4.40
N ILE A 120 -23.74 -8.23 -5.51
CA ILE A 120 -24.76 -8.51 -6.54
C ILE A 120 -25.90 -9.35 -5.95
N GLN A 121 -25.58 -10.37 -5.16
CA GLN A 121 -26.57 -11.23 -4.53
C GLN A 121 -27.43 -10.44 -3.53
N ASP A 122 -26.82 -9.61 -2.68
CA ASP A 122 -27.52 -8.80 -1.69
C ASP A 122 -28.48 -7.80 -2.36
N VAL A 123 -28.04 -7.14 -3.43
CA VAL A 123 -28.88 -6.20 -4.21
C VAL A 123 -30.07 -6.94 -4.82
N ARG A 124 -29.86 -8.16 -5.33
CA ARG A 124 -30.93 -8.97 -5.90
C ARG A 124 -31.95 -9.36 -4.82
N ILE A 125 -31.50 -9.81 -3.66
CA ILE A 125 -32.38 -10.17 -2.53
C ILE A 125 -33.16 -8.94 -2.06
N ALA A 126 -32.49 -7.81 -1.86
CA ALA A 126 -33.13 -6.57 -1.44
C ALA A 126 -34.19 -6.09 -2.45
N TYR A 127 -33.86 -6.14 -3.74
CA TYR A 127 -34.80 -5.79 -4.81
C TYR A 127 -36.06 -6.65 -4.76
N TRP A 128 -35.91 -7.97 -4.69
CA TRP A 128 -37.06 -8.88 -4.64
C TRP A 128 -37.86 -8.74 -3.35
N ARG A 129 -37.20 -8.44 -2.23
CA ARG A 129 -37.89 -8.18 -0.96
C ARG A 129 -38.77 -6.93 -1.04
N VAL A 130 -38.29 -5.86 -1.66
CA VAL A 130 -39.08 -4.63 -1.87
C VAL A 130 -40.22 -4.87 -2.85
N ALA A 131 -39.96 -5.56 -3.97
CA ALA A 131 -40.99 -5.89 -4.95
C ALA A 131 -42.11 -6.75 -4.33
N ALA A 132 -41.75 -7.73 -3.50
CA ALA A 132 -42.72 -8.53 -2.77
C ALA A 132 -43.52 -7.68 -1.77
N ALA A 133 -42.87 -6.81 -0.99
CA ALA A 133 -43.55 -5.92 -0.07
C ALA A 133 -44.55 -4.99 -0.77
N GLN A 134 -44.17 -4.40 -1.90
CA GLN A 134 -45.06 -3.57 -2.72
C GLN A 134 -46.26 -4.37 -3.28
N ALA A 135 -46.05 -5.61 -3.71
CA ALA A 135 -47.13 -6.47 -4.18
C ALA A 135 -48.11 -6.86 -3.06
N LEU A 136 -47.62 -7.03 -1.83
CA LEU A 136 -48.42 -7.36 -0.65
C LEU A 136 -49.14 -6.15 -0.03
N GLU A 137 -48.65 -4.93 -0.28
CA GLU A 137 -49.17 -3.69 0.30
C GLU A 137 -50.66 -3.47 -0.01
N SER A 138 -51.08 -3.67 -1.26
CA SER A 138 -52.47 -3.50 -1.67
C SER A 138 -53.41 -4.50 -1.01
N SER A 139 -52.97 -5.76 -0.89
CA SER A 139 -53.72 -6.83 -0.22
C SER A 139 -53.88 -6.55 1.27
N LEU A 140 -52.81 -6.11 1.94
CA LEU A 140 -52.83 -5.73 3.36
C LEU A 140 -53.75 -4.53 3.62
N GLN A 141 -53.74 -3.53 2.74
CA GLN A 141 -54.65 -2.38 2.84
C GLN A 141 -56.12 -2.81 2.75
N THR A 142 -56.43 -3.73 1.82
CA THR A 142 -57.80 -4.23 1.64
C THR A 142 -58.25 -5.05 2.85
N ALA A 143 -57.41 -5.98 3.32
CA ALA A 143 -57.68 -6.78 4.51
C ALA A 143 -57.87 -5.91 5.76
N GLY A 144 -57.11 -4.81 5.89
CA GLY A 144 -57.29 -3.84 6.96
C GLY A 144 -58.66 -3.14 6.91
N GLN A 145 -59.06 -2.66 5.72
CA GLN A 145 -60.37 -2.03 5.54
C GLN A 145 -61.53 -3.00 5.83
N ASP A 146 -61.40 -4.26 5.43
CA ASP A 146 -62.43 -5.27 5.69
C ASP A 146 -62.51 -5.65 7.16
N ALA A 147 -61.37 -5.70 7.87
CA ALA A 147 -61.34 -5.89 9.32
C ALA A 147 -61.99 -4.72 10.08
N ASP A 148 -61.72 -3.48 9.66
CA ASP A 148 -62.32 -2.29 10.26
C ASP A 148 -63.84 -2.27 10.09
N LYS A 149 -64.34 -2.61 8.90
CA LYS A 149 -65.80 -2.74 8.65
C LYS A 149 -66.43 -3.80 9.54
N ALA A 150 -65.81 -4.98 9.66
CA ALA A 150 -66.33 -6.06 10.49
C ALA A 150 -66.39 -5.70 11.99
N LEU A 151 -65.43 -4.91 12.48
CA LEU A 151 -65.43 -4.37 13.84
C LEU A 151 -66.54 -3.34 14.04
N GLU A 152 -66.78 -2.48 13.05
CA GLU A 152 -67.82 -1.45 13.12
C GLU A 152 -69.22 -2.06 13.09
N ASP A 153 -69.44 -3.09 12.27
CA ASP A 153 -70.69 -3.85 12.23
C ASP A 153 -70.93 -4.61 13.54
N SER A 154 -69.89 -5.21 14.13
CA SER A 154 -70.02 -5.89 15.42
C SER A 154 -70.33 -4.93 16.59
N ARG A 155 -70.04 -3.64 16.47
CA ARG A 155 -70.40 -2.62 17.49
C ARG A 155 -71.85 -2.13 17.38
N LYS A 156 -72.50 -2.34 16.24
CA LYS A 156 -73.90 -1.92 16.02
C LYS A 156 -74.91 -2.96 16.45
N VAL A 157 -74.47 -4.20 16.67
CA VAL A 157 -75.26 -5.33 17.22
C VAL A 157 -75.13 -5.32 18.74
#